data_AF-A0A928LW91-F1
#
_entry.id   AF-A0A928LW91-F1
#
_cell.length_a   1.000
_cell.length_b   1.000
_cell.length_c   1.000
_cell.angle_alpha   90.00
_cell.angle_beta   90.00
_cell.angle_gamma   90.00
#
_symmetry.space_group_name_H-M   'P 1'
#
loop_
_entity.id
_entity.type
_entity.pdbx_description
1 polymer ?
#
loop_
_entity_poly.entity_id
_entity_poly.type
_entity_poly.pdbx_seq_one_letter_code
_entity_poly.pdbx_strand_id
1 'polypeptide(L)'
;MNSFTREDIKNSVEYEWRKSSLKSMLAIWAILTVVMFFALVLTSVGDMQYIALRFEAWLIVTAIYSAIFLPFVMFYGYKMWYLLKHFAEFNSHEVMLDNVSTSYAYRGAVYYTVTINDRGTTRKVCTNPYFSSSMFAKFTLEDYNNQKVVGLYDSQMDKFYILKKLS
;
A
#
# COMPACT_ATOMS: atom_id res chain seq x y z
N MET A 1 13.04 13.40 -18.80
CA MET A 1 13.69 12.71 -17.67
C MET A 1 13.40 13.53 -16.43
N ASN A 2 12.88 12.91 -15.37
CA ASN A 2 12.63 13.60 -14.11
C ASN A 2 13.93 13.69 -13.28
N SER A 3 14.06 14.70 -12.44
CA SER A 3 15.25 14.97 -11.61
C SER A 3 15.13 14.44 -10.18
N PHE A 4 14.14 13.59 -9.91
CA PHE A 4 13.89 13.11 -8.55
C PHE A 4 14.97 12.15 -8.09
N THR A 5 15.24 12.16 -6.80
CA THR A 5 16.15 11.21 -6.16
C THR A 5 15.38 10.03 -5.59
N ARG A 6 16.09 8.94 -5.27
CA ARG A 6 15.49 7.80 -4.58
C ARG A 6 14.86 8.19 -3.23
N GLU A 7 15.40 9.22 -2.58
CA GLU A 7 14.88 9.71 -1.31
C GLU A 7 13.56 10.48 -1.50
N ASP A 8 13.43 11.26 -2.58
CA ASP A 8 12.15 11.88 -2.95
C ASP A 8 11.06 10.83 -3.17
N ILE A 9 11.40 9.72 -3.83
CA ILE A 9 10.47 8.61 -4.05
C ILE A 9 10.10 7.93 -2.74
N LYS A 10 11.04 7.71 -1.82
CA LYS A 10 10.72 7.13 -0.51
C LYS A 10 9.80 8.01 0.33
N ASN A 11 9.91 9.33 0.18
CA ASN A 11 9.05 10.29 0.87
C ASN A 11 7.75 10.59 0.10
N SER A 12 7.53 9.94 -1.05
CA SER A 12 6.32 10.13 -1.84
C SER A 12 5.06 9.57 -1.15
N VAL A 13 3.91 10.14 -1.51
CA VAL A 13 2.58 9.66 -1.07
C VAL A 13 2.42 8.18 -1.40
N GLU A 14 2.74 7.77 -2.63
CA GLU A 14 2.66 6.38 -3.10
C GLU A 14 3.50 5.43 -2.22
N TYR A 15 4.77 5.75 -1.99
CA TYR A 15 5.67 4.88 -1.24
C TYR A 15 5.29 4.79 0.23
N GLU A 16 4.98 5.94 0.85
CA GLU A 16 4.61 6.00 2.25
C GLU A 16 3.24 5.36 2.54
N TRP A 17 2.30 5.40 1.58
CA TRP A 17 1.03 4.67 1.64
C TRP A 17 1.25 3.15 1.59
N ARG A 18 2.04 2.66 0.62
CA ARG A 18 2.35 1.23 0.51
C ARG A 18 3.12 0.70 1.70
N LYS A 19 4.11 1.46 2.18
CA LYS A 19 4.89 1.14 3.38
C LYS A 19 3.99 1.04 4.62
N SER A 20 3.03 1.96 4.76
CA SER A 20 2.05 1.91 5.85
C SER A 20 1.19 0.65 5.75
N SER A 21 0.65 0.36 4.56
CA SER A 21 -0.18 -0.83 4.32
C SER A 21 0.60 -2.13 4.60
N LEU A 22 1.85 -2.21 4.15
CA LEU A 22 2.75 -3.32 4.41
C LEU A 22 3.02 -3.52 5.90
N LYS A 23 3.30 -2.42 6.63
CA LYS A 23 3.51 -2.46 8.09
C LYS A 23 2.26 -2.92 8.82
N SER A 24 1.09 -2.40 8.47
CA SER A 24 -0.19 -2.80 9.07
C SER A 24 -0.46 -4.29 8.84
N MET A 25 -0.23 -4.79 7.62
CA MET A 25 -0.37 -6.21 7.30
C MET A 25 0.58 -7.09 8.11
N LEU A 26 1.87 -6.74 8.17
CA LEU A 26 2.85 -7.47 8.97
C LEU A 26 2.53 -7.44 10.47
N ALA A 27 2.01 -6.32 10.97
CA ALA A 27 1.58 -6.19 12.36
C ALA A 27 0.38 -7.11 12.67
N ILE A 28 -0.64 -7.12 11.80
CA ILE A 28 -1.79 -8.03 11.94
C ILE A 28 -1.32 -9.49 11.91
N TRP A 29 -0.44 -9.83 10.96
CA TRP A 29 0.12 -11.17 10.85
C TRP A 29 0.83 -11.58 12.14
N ALA A 30 1.72 -10.73 12.67
CA ALA A 30 2.44 -10.98 13.91
C ALA A 30 1.51 -11.12 15.13
N ILE A 31 0.51 -10.25 15.27
CA ILE A 31 -0.48 -10.32 16.34
C ILE A 31 -1.23 -11.65 16.30
N LEU A 32 -1.69 -12.08 15.11
CA LEU A 32 -2.37 -13.36 14.96
C LEU A 32 -1.45 -14.53 15.33
N THR A 33 -0.20 -14.54 14.87
CA THR A 33 0.80 -15.57 15.24
C THR A 33 0.93 -15.69 16.75
N VAL A 34 1.09 -14.55 17.43
CA VAL A 34 1.27 -14.48 18.88
C VAL A 34 0.01 -14.97 19.61
N VAL A 35 -1.18 -14.54 19.18
CA VAL A 35 -2.46 -14.98 19.77
C VAL A 35 -2.64 -16.50 19.62
N MET A 36 -2.34 -17.06 18.45
CA MET A 36 -2.40 -18.52 18.24
C MET A 36 -1.40 -19.27 19.11
N PHE A 37 -0.19 -18.72 19.29
CA PHE A 37 0.80 -19.29 20.19
C PHE A 37 0.35 -19.26 21.65
N PHE A 38 -0.23 -18.16 22.11
CA PHE A 38 -0.83 -18.09 23.46
C PHE A 38 -1.96 -19.09 23.64
N ALA A 39 -2.84 -19.26 22.64
CA ALA A 39 -3.90 -20.26 22.68
C ALA A 39 -3.34 -21.68 22.80
N LEU A 40 -2.27 -22.00 22.07
CA LEU A 40 -1.55 -23.27 22.19
C LEU A 40 -1.02 -23.50 23.61
N VAL A 41 -0.37 -22.49 24.19
CA VAL A 41 0.16 -22.57 25.56
C VAL A 41 -0.98 -22.80 26.55
N LEU A 42 -2.00 -21.96 26.55
CA LEU A 42 -3.13 -22.02 27.49
C LEU A 42 -3.88 -23.34 27.42
N THR A 43 -4.10 -23.88 26.22
CA THR A 43 -4.77 -25.18 26.05
C THR A 43 -3.89 -26.35 26.48
N SER A 44 -2.57 -26.17 26.55
CA SER A 44 -1.61 -27.19 26.97
C SER A 44 -1.28 -27.17 28.47
N VAL A 45 -1.68 -26.11 29.19
CA VAL A 45 -1.53 -26.03 30.65
C VAL A 45 -2.47 -27.04 31.31
N GLY A 46 -1.90 -28.18 31.73
CA GLY A 46 -2.61 -29.23 32.48
C GLY A 46 -2.72 -30.59 31.77
N ASP A 47 -2.39 -30.66 30.48
CA ASP A 47 -2.43 -31.90 29.69
C ASP A 47 -1.26 -31.94 28.70
N MET A 48 -0.09 -32.28 29.25
CA MET A 48 1.19 -32.31 28.51
C MET A 48 1.33 -33.54 27.62
N GLN A 49 0.44 -34.54 27.75
CA GLN A 49 0.52 -35.80 27.01
C GLN A 49 0.40 -35.59 25.49
N TYR A 50 -0.33 -34.55 25.06
CA TYR A 50 -0.58 -34.24 23.65
C TYR A 50 0.17 -33.00 23.14
N ILE A 51 1.15 -32.48 23.89
CA ILE A 51 1.81 -31.21 23.54
C ILE A 51 2.49 -31.24 22.17
N ALA A 52 3.14 -32.35 21.82
CA ALA A 52 3.81 -32.51 20.53
C ALA A 52 2.81 -32.44 19.37
N LEU A 53 1.70 -33.18 19.46
CA LEU A 53 0.64 -33.17 18.45
C LEU A 53 -0.02 -31.78 18.31
N ARG A 54 -0.25 -31.09 19.43
CA ARG A 54 -0.81 -29.72 19.42
C ARG A 54 0.17 -28.72 18.79
N PHE A 55 1.46 -28.87 19.05
CA PHE A 55 2.50 -28.03 18.45
C PHE A 55 2.61 -28.27 16.93
N GLU A 56 2.58 -29.52 16.48
CA GLU A 56 2.54 -29.86 15.05
C GLU A 56 1.31 -29.26 14.35
N ALA A 57 0.13 -29.41 14.96
CA ALA A 57 -1.10 -28.81 14.44
C ALA A 57 -0.99 -27.27 14.35
N TRP A 58 -0.42 -26.62 15.38
CA TRP A 58 -0.18 -25.18 15.36
C TRP A 58 0.78 -24.76 14.24
N LEU A 59 1.85 -25.52 14.00
CA LEU A 59 2.78 -25.27 12.89
C LEU A 59 2.10 -25.40 11.54
N ILE A 60 1.27 -26.44 11.34
CA ILE A 60 0.54 -26.66 10.09
C ILE A 60 -0.43 -25.52 9.83
N VAL A 61 -1.26 -25.17 10.82
CA VAL A 61 -2.18 -24.02 10.72
C VAL A 61 -1.39 -22.76 10.41
N THR A 62 -0.23 -22.59 11.08
CA THR A 62 0.62 -21.42 10.90
C THR A 62 1.18 -21.29 9.49
N ALA A 63 1.64 -22.40 8.94
CA ALA A 63 2.13 -22.48 7.57
C ALA A 63 1.01 -22.17 6.56
N ILE A 64 -0.19 -22.73 6.75
CA ILE A 64 -1.33 -22.53 5.84
C ILE A 64 -1.75 -21.06 5.80
N TYR A 65 -2.02 -20.43 6.96
CA TYR A 65 -2.44 -19.03 6.93
C TYR A 65 -1.31 -18.11 6.44
N SER A 66 -0.05 -18.42 6.74
CA SER A 66 1.09 -17.67 6.23
C SER A 66 1.20 -17.78 4.70
N ALA A 67 0.98 -18.95 4.13
CA ALA A 67 0.96 -19.15 2.68
C ALA A 67 -0.15 -18.34 1.99
N ILE A 68 -1.30 -18.17 2.65
CA ILE A 68 -2.40 -17.32 2.16
C ILE A 68 -2.06 -15.83 2.32
N PHE A 69 -1.41 -15.45 3.42
CA PHE A 69 -1.14 -14.05 3.76
C PHE A 69 0.06 -13.45 3.01
N LEU A 70 1.12 -14.23 2.81
CA LEU A 70 2.39 -13.78 2.20
C LEU A 70 2.23 -13.16 0.80
N PRO A 71 1.39 -13.68 -0.12
CA PRO A 71 1.14 -13.05 -1.41
C PRO A 71 0.71 -11.57 -1.29
N PHE A 72 -0.11 -11.23 -0.31
CA PHE A 72 -0.56 -9.85 -0.10
C PHE A 72 0.61 -8.96 0.36
N VAL A 73 1.43 -9.44 1.30
CA VAL A 73 2.64 -8.74 1.77
C VAL A 73 3.62 -8.53 0.62
N MET A 74 3.86 -9.59 -0.17
CA MET A 74 4.76 -9.54 -1.34
C MET A 74 4.24 -8.58 -2.41
N PHE A 75 2.93 -8.48 -2.62
CA PHE A 75 2.35 -7.52 -3.57
C PHE A 75 2.73 -6.07 -3.24
N TYR A 76 2.58 -5.64 -1.98
CA TYR A 76 2.96 -4.28 -1.58
C TYR A 76 4.48 -4.08 -1.66
N GLY A 77 5.26 -5.05 -1.22
CA GLY A 77 6.72 -5.01 -1.31
C GLY A 77 7.23 -4.90 -2.75
N TYR A 78 6.68 -5.71 -3.66
CA TYR A 78 6.99 -5.68 -5.08
C TYR A 78 6.67 -4.33 -5.69
N LYS A 79 5.49 -3.76 -5.42
CA LYS A 79 5.10 -2.45 -5.96
C LYS A 79 5.99 -1.31 -5.45
N MET A 80 6.42 -1.36 -4.18
CA MET A 80 7.41 -0.41 -3.64
C MET A 80 8.76 -0.54 -4.34
N TRP A 81 9.24 -1.77 -4.54
CA TRP A 81 10.49 -2.03 -5.26
C TRP A 81 10.42 -1.58 -6.73
N TYR A 82 9.30 -1.88 -7.41
CA TYR A 82 9.05 -1.47 -8.79
C TYR A 82 9.14 0.05 -8.94
N LEU A 83 8.47 0.81 -8.07
CA LEU A 83 8.55 2.27 -8.06
C LEU A 83 9.99 2.75 -7.88
N LEU A 84 10.72 2.22 -6.89
CA LEU A 84 12.12 2.61 -6.64
C LEU A 84 13.07 2.24 -7.78
N LYS A 85 12.75 1.22 -8.58
CA LYS A 85 13.59 0.77 -9.69
C LYS A 85 13.34 1.57 -10.96
N HIS A 86 12.08 1.90 -11.25
CA HIS A 86 11.67 2.43 -12.55
C HIS A 86 11.32 3.93 -12.54
N PHE A 87 11.32 4.60 -11.38
CA PHE A 87 10.90 6.00 -11.31
C PHE A 87 11.64 6.93 -12.28
N ALA A 88 12.91 6.69 -12.58
CA ALA A 88 13.71 7.54 -13.47
C ALA A 88 13.20 7.56 -14.93
N GLU A 89 12.48 6.51 -15.34
CA GLU A 89 11.90 6.36 -16.67
C GLU A 89 10.55 7.09 -16.80
N PHE A 90 9.93 7.48 -15.68
CA PHE A 90 8.61 8.08 -15.64
C PHE A 90 8.66 9.58 -15.97
N ASN A 91 7.60 10.08 -16.61
CA ASN A 91 7.48 11.52 -16.88
C ASN A 91 6.86 12.21 -15.67
N SER A 92 7.45 13.33 -15.25
CA SER A 92 6.89 14.15 -14.18
C SER A 92 5.86 15.12 -14.73
N HIS A 93 4.72 15.22 -14.05
CA HIS A 93 3.67 16.17 -14.38
C HIS A 93 3.20 16.90 -13.12
N GLU A 94 2.88 18.16 -13.27
CA GLU A 94 2.16 18.93 -12.27
C GLU A 94 0.67 18.89 -12.59
N VAL A 95 -0.14 18.50 -11.62
CA VAL A 95 -1.59 18.36 -11.79
C VAL A 95 -2.32 18.93 -10.59
N MET A 96 -3.56 19.35 -10.82
CA MET A 96 -4.48 19.69 -9.74
C MET A 96 -5.31 18.46 -9.39
N LEU A 97 -5.48 18.20 -8.10
CA LEU A 97 -6.32 17.11 -7.59
C LEU A 97 -7.75 17.62 -7.39
N ASP A 98 -8.49 17.79 -8.48
CA ASP A 98 -9.84 18.38 -8.49
C ASP A 98 -10.96 17.37 -8.76
N ASN A 99 -10.64 16.22 -9.36
CA ASN A 99 -11.63 15.22 -9.76
C ASN A 99 -11.52 13.95 -8.90
N VAL A 100 -12.31 13.94 -7.82
CA VAL A 100 -12.40 12.85 -6.85
C VAL A 100 -13.27 11.73 -7.38
N SER A 101 -12.85 10.48 -7.18
CA SER A 101 -13.66 9.29 -7.48
C SER A 101 -13.53 8.26 -6.37
N THR A 102 -14.65 7.66 -5.97
CA THR A 102 -14.69 6.61 -4.95
C THR A 102 -14.35 5.25 -5.56
N SER A 103 -13.47 4.50 -4.89
CA SER A 103 -13.18 3.14 -5.32
C SER A 103 -14.26 2.19 -4.81
N TYR A 104 -15.02 1.57 -5.73
CA TYR A 104 -15.97 0.51 -5.36
C TYR A 104 -15.28 -0.74 -4.80
N ALA A 105 -14.05 -1.03 -5.24
CA ALA A 105 -13.25 -2.17 -4.81
C ALA A 105 -12.70 -2.02 -3.38
N TYR A 106 -12.54 -0.78 -2.90
CA TYR A 106 -12.03 -0.46 -1.58
C TYR A 106 -13.01 0.50 -0.90
N ARG A 107 -14.03 -0.03 -0.22
CA ARG A 107 -15.06 0.78 0.47
C ARG A 107 -14.39 1.83 1.37
N GLY A 108 -14.64 3.11 1.07
CA GLY A 108 -14.10 4.25 1.81
C GLY A 108 -12.71 4.73 1.36
N ALA A 109 -12.11 4.10 0.35
CA ALA A 109 -10.89 4.58 -0.28
C ALA A 109 -11.19 5.34 -1.58
N VAL A 110 -10.43 6.39 -1.79
CA VAL A 110 -10.70 7.43 -2.78
C VAL A 110 -9.45 7.70 -3.59
N TYR A 111 -9.64 7.83 -4.90
CA TYR A 111 -8.60 8.14 -5.87
C TYR A 111 -8.99 9.39 -6.64
N TYR A 112 -8.02 10.00 -7.31
CA TYR A 112 -8.26 11.11 -8.23
C TYR A 112 -8.08 10.64 -9.66
N THR A 113 -8.86 11.23 -10.56
CA THR A 113 -8.62 11.14 -12.00
C THR A 113 -7.94 12.44 -12.43
N VAL A 114 -6.68 12.39 -12.81
CA VAL A 114 -5.92 13.57 -13.22
C VAL A 114 -5.81 13.63 -14.73
N THR A 115 -5.82 14.85 -15.28
CA THR A 115 -5.57 15.08 -16.70
C THR A 115 -4.12 15.52 -16.89
N ILE A 116 -3.35 14.77 -17.66
CA ILE A 116 -1.94 15.07 -17.98
C ILE A 116 -1.76 15.27 -19.47
N ASN A 117 -0.80 16.11 -19.86
CA ASN A 117 -0.34 16.20 -21.25
C ASN A 117 1.00 15.47 -21.36
N ASP A 118 0.95 14.20 -21.75
CA ASP A 118 2.14 13.38 -21.91
C ASP A 118 2.53 13.33 -23.40
N ARG A 119 3.67 13.93 -23.73
CA ARG A 119 4.23 13.96 -25.10
C ARG A 119 3.25 14.49 -26.16
N GLY A 120 2.50 15.54 -25.82
CA GLY A 120 1.54 16.18 -26.73
C GLY A 120 0.17 15.52 -26.77
N THR A 121 -0.05 14.43 -26.01
CA THR A 121 -1.36 13.77 -25.90
C THR A 121 -1.97 14.02 -24.53
N THR A 122 -3.18 14.58 -24.50
CA THR A 122 -3.97 14.72 -23.28
C THR A 122 -4.53 13.36 -22.86
N ARG A 123 -4.23 12.93 -21.65
CA ARG A 123 -4.68 11.66 -21.06
C ARG A 123 -5.35 11.90 -19.72
N LYS A 124 -6.39 11.11 -19.43
CA LYS A 124 -7.00 11.02 -18.10
C LYS A 124 -6.53 9.74 -17.44
N VAL A 125 -5.86 9.87 -16.31
CA VAL A 125 -5.22 8.75 -15.62
C VAL A 125 -5.57 8.77 -14.14
N CYS A 126 -5.71 7.58 -13.57
CA CYS A 126 -6.13 7.44 -12.18
C CYS A 126 -4.92 7.33 -11.25
N THR A 127 -5.07 7.89 -10.06
CA THR A 127 -4.16 7.58 -8.96
C THR A 127 -4.45 6.21 -8.36
N ASN A 128 -3.62 5.72 -7.44
CA ASN A 128 -4.09 4.67 -6.52
C ASN A 128 -5.05 5.29 -5.48
N PRO A 129 -5.88 4.47 -4.83
CA PRO A 129 -6.80 4.95 -3.80
C PRO A 129 -6.06 5.23 -2.49
N TYR A 130 -5.24 6.29 -2.47
CA TYR A 130 -4.43 6.70 -1.32
C TYR A 130 -5.26 7.23 -0.16
N PHE A 131 -6.39 7.82 -0.50
CA PHE A 131 -7.10 8.72 0.38
C PHE A 131 -8.28 7.99 1.01
N SER A 132 -8.55 8.28 2.27
CA SER A 132 -9.74 7.79 2.94
C SER A 132 -10.17 8.80 3.99
N SER A 133 -11.47 8.81 4.30
CA SER A 133 -12.03 9.55 5.44
C SER A 133 -11.92 8.80 6.76
N SER A 134 -11.26 7.63 6.77
CA SER A 134 -11.03 6.87 8.00
C SER A 134 -10.06 7.60 8.94
N MET A 135 -10.30 7.50 10.25
CA MET A 135 -9.37 8.00 11.29
C MET A 135 -7.97 7.38 11.18
N PHE A 136 -7.85 6.19 10.59
CA PHE A 136 -6.57 5.50 10.37
C PHE A 136 -5.96 5.79 8.99
N ALA A 137 -6.57 6.68 8.20
CA ALA A 137 -6.05 7.06 6.90
C ALA A 137 -4.76 7.86 7.06
N LYS A 138 -3.71 7.44 6.35
CA LYS A 138 -2.45 8.20 6.31
C LYS A 138 -2.57 9.50 5.54
N PHE A 139 -3.45 9.54 4.54
CA PHE A 139 -3.72 10.69 3.70
C PHE A 139 -5.23 10.91 3.65
N THR A 140 -5.66 12.11 4.02
CA THR A 140 -7.07 12.47 4.00
C THR A 140 -7.43 13.18 2.70
N LEU A 141 -8.71 13.19 2.36
CA LEU A 141 -9.24 13.97 1.24
C LEU A 141 -9.09 15.47 1.48
N GLU A 142 -9.36 15.91 2.71
CA GLU A 142 -9.31 17.32 3.11
C GLU A 142 -7.91 17.92 2.87
N ASP A 143 -6.85 17.15 3.10
CA ASP A 143 -5.47 17.59 2.94
C ASP A 143 -5.00 17.73 1.49
N TYR A 144 -5.70 17.11 0.53
CA TYR A 144 -5.25 16.96 -0.86
C TYR A 144 -6.25 17.44 -1.90
N ASN A 145 -7.51 17.65 -1.54
CA ASN A 145 -8.52 18.11 -2.48
C ASN A 145 -8.22 19.55 -2.93
N ASN A 146 -8.33 19.80 -4.24
CA ASN A 146 -7.96 21.03 -4.92
C ASN A 146 -6.49 21.47 -4.71
N GLN A 147 -5.61 20.56 -4.28
CA GLN A 147 -4.19 20.87 -4.12
C GLN A 147 -3.45 20.63 -5.43
N LYS A 148 -2.45 21.47 -5.70
CA LYS A 148 -1.51 21.26 -6.80
C LYS A 148 -0.42 20.30 -6.32
N VAL A 149 -0.23 19.22 -7.06
CA VAL A 149 0.75 18.19 -6.75
C VAL A 149 1.67 17.94 -7.92
N VAL A 150 2.88 17.48 -7.62
CA VAL A 150 3.77 16.88 -8.61
C VAL A 150 3.72 15.38 -8.46
N GLY A 151 3.62 14.68 -9.59
CA GLY A 151 3.60 13.23 -9.63
C GLY A 151 4.29 12.67 -10.85
N LEU A 152 4.43 11.35 -10.86
CA LEU A 152 5.04 10.58 -11.93
C LEU A 152 3.96 9.79 -12.65
N TYR A 153 3.95 9.91 -13.97
CA TYR A 153 3.12 9.08 -14.83
C TYR A 153 3.88 7.85 -15.30
N ASP A 154 3.32 6.69 -14.98
CA ASP A 154 3.77 5.38 -15.42
C ASP A 154 2.87 4.89 -16.55
N SER A 155 3.43 4.89 -17.76
CA SER A 155 2.73 4.51 -18.98
C SER A 155 2.54 2.99 -19.13
N GLN A 156 3.29 2.18 -18.38
CA GLN A 156 3.13 0.71 -18.41
C GLN A 156 1.93 0.29 -17.58
N MET A 157 1.73 0.94 -16.42
CA MET A 157 0.64 0.64 -15.49
C MET A 157 -0.58 1.55 -15.66
N ASP A 158 -0.49 2.55 -16.54
CA ASP A 158 -1.48 3.63 -16.72
C ASP A 158 -1.89 4.27 -15.39
N LYS A 159 -0.87 4.67 -14.62
CA LYS A 159 -1.02 5.13 -13.23
C LYS A 159 -0.31 6.45 -13.00
N PHE A 160 -0.94 7.31 -12.20
CA PHE A 160 -0.31 8.52 -11.68
C PHE A 160 0.08 8.36 -10.20
N TYR A 161 1.38 8.40 -9.93
CA TYR A 161 1.93 8.32 -8.59
C TYR A 161 2.18 9.72 -8.04
N ILE A 162 1.49 10.09 -6.96
CA ILE A 162 1.69 11.40 -6.33
C ILE A 162 3.00 11.39 -5.56
N LEU A 163 3.88 12.35 -5.83
CA LEU A 163 5.12 12.53 -5.08
C LEU A 163 4.89 13.45 -3.88
N LYS A 164 4.56 14.72 -4.12
CA LYS A 164 4.39 15.72 -3.06
C LYS A 164 3.43 16.83 -3.47
N LYS A 165 2.91 17.53 -2.46
CA LYS A 165 2.20 18.80 -2.64
C LYS A 165 3.17 19.92 -2.99
N LEU A 166 2.72 20.87 -3.81
CA LEU A 166 3.47 22.08 -4.17
C LEU A 166 2.99 23.31 -3.38
N SER A 167 1.81 23.21 -2.75
CA SER A 167 1.17 24.22 -1.91
C SER A 167 0.70 23.63 -0.58
#